data_AF-S6TSL4-F1
#
_entry.id   AF-S6TSL4-F1
#
_cell.length_a   1.000
_cell.length_b   1.000
_cell.length_c   1.000
_cell.angle_alpha   90.00
_cell.angle_beta   90.00
_cell.angle_gamma   90.00
#
_symmetry.space_group_name_H-M   'P 1'
#
loop_
_entity.id
_entity.type
_entity.pdbx_description
1 polymer ?
#
loop_
_entity_poly.entity_id
_entity_poly.type
_entity_poly.pdbx_seq_one_letter_code
_entity_poly.pdbx_strand_id
1 'polypeptide(L)'
;DEIEKWLAAGGRERHGELFYERMLKEVAITLARMHLGRWQHSCLYIKHVFVRVTGDGPDAKVEVALLDLEKGRRRLTAQGAAQHDMKQLRRHSSFSAADWQKLIYFYQAAFGSSIKGLES
;
A
#
# COMPACT_ATOMS: atom_id res chain seq x y z
N ASP A 1 0.00 -11.42 -7.95
CA ASP A 1 -0.45 -10.54 -9.06
C ASP A 1 -0.37 -9.07 -8.66
N GLU A 2 -0.55 -8.16 -9.62
CA GLU A 2 -0.88 -6.77 -9.32
C GLU A 2 -2.13 -6.73 -8.44
N ILE A 3 -2.17 -5.86 -7.43
CA ILE A 3 -3.27 -5.80 -6.46
C ILE A 3 -4.64 -5.57 -7.13
N GLU A 4 -4.72 -4.74 -8.19
CA GLU A 4 -5.97 -4.51 -8.92
C GLU A 4 -6.42 -5.73 -9.70
N LYS A 5 -5.48 -6.49 -10.29
CA LYS A 5 -5.80 -7.76 -10.97
C LYS A 5 -6.28 -8.79 -9.96
N TRP A 6 -5.66 -8.87 -8.79
CA TRP A 6 -6.08 -9.75 -7.71
C TRP A 6 -7.49 -9.39 -7.20
N LEU A 7 -7.80 -8.10 -7.05
CA LEU A 7 -9.13 -7.62 -6.68
C LEU A 7 -10.17 -7.94 -7.76
N ALA A 8 -9.88 -7.62 -9.03
CA ALA A 8 -10.77 -7.89 -10.15
C ALA A 8 -11.05 -9.39 -10.35
N ALA A 9 -10.11 -10.26 -9.95
CA ALA A 9 -10.27 -11.71 -9.94
C ALA A 9 -10.99 -12.25 -8.68
N GLY A 10 -11.77 -11.42 -7.99
CA GLY A 10 -12.58 -11.81 -6.83
C GLY A 10 -11.77 -12.13 -5.58
N GLY A 11 -10.57 -11.56 -5.42
CA GLY A 11 -9.68 -11.87 -4.30
C GLY A 11 -10.29 -11.49 -2.95
N ARG A 12 -11.00 -10.37 -2.88
CA ARG A 12 -11.67 -9.91 -1.65
C ARG A 12 -12.80 -10.84 -1.25
N GLU A 13 -13.62 -11.26 -2.21
CA GLU A 13 -14.76 -12.17 -2.01
C GLU A 13 -14.29 -13.56 -1.58
N ARG A 14 -13.21 -14.07 -2.18
CA ARG A 14 -12.65 -15.40 -1.86
C ARG A 14 -12.04 -15.48 -0.47
N HIS A 15 -11.36 -14.43 -0.01
CA HIS A 15 -10.63 -14.45 1.26
C HIS A 15 -11.34 -13.70 2.41
N GLY A 16 -12.39 -12.94 2.10
CA GLY A 16 -13.19 -12.20 3.06
C GLY A 16 -12.55 -10.89 3.56
N GLU A 17 -13.37 -10.10 4.26
CA GLU A 17 -13.01 -8.74 4.70
C GLU A 17 -11.81 -8.70 5.65
N LEU A 18 -11.71 -9.66 6.58
CA LEU A 18 -10.59 -9.70 7.53
C LEU A 18 -9.25 -9.91 6.82
N PHE A 19 -9.21 -10.74 5.78
CA PHE A 19 -8.01 -10.93 4.99
C PHE A 19 -7.70 -9.70 4.14
N TYR A 20 -8.73 -9.08 3.56
CA TYR A 20 -8.55 -7.85 2.80
C TYR A 20 -7.97 -6.71 3.66
N GLU A 21 -8.41 -6.56 4.91
CA GLU A 21 -7.81 -5.63 5.86
C GLU A 21 -6.36 -5.96 6.20
N ARG A 22 -6.01 -7.24 6.37
CA ARG A 22 -4.61 -7.67 6.54
C ARG A 22 -3.77 -7.32 5.31
N MET A 23 -4.31 -7.48 4.11
CA MET A 23 -3.62 -7.09 2.88
C MET A 23 -3.37 -5.58 2.83
N LEU A 24 -4.39 -4.75 3.12
CA LEU A 24 -4.20 -3.29 3.21
C LEU A 24 -3.15 -2.90 4.26
N LYS A 25 -3.12 -3.61 5.39
CA LYS A 25 -2.11 -3.42 6.43
C LYS A 25 -0.70 -3.76 5.93
N GLU A 26 -0.51 -4.85 5.21
CA GLU A 26 0.80 -5.22 4.65
C GLU A 26 1.26 -4.24 3.56
N VAL A 27 0.34 -3.71 2.73
CA VAL A 27 0.64 -2.62 1.80
C VAL A 27 1.13 -1.40 2.56
N ALA A 28 0.40 -0.99 3.59
CA ALA A 28 0.75 0.15 4.43
C ALA A 28 2.13 0.00 5.09
N ILE A 29 2.42 -1.18 5.68
CA ILE A 29 3.71 -1.47 6.33
C ILE A 29 4.86 -1.45 5.32
N THR A 30 4.65 -2.03 4.13
CA THR A 30 5.67 -2.08 3.07
C THR A 30 6.04 -0.67 2.60
N LEU A 31 5.04 0.17 2.36
CA LEU A 31 5.24 1.57 1.97
C LEU A 31 5.90 2.37 3.10
N ALA A 32 5.42 2.25 4.33
CA ALA A 32 5.99 2.95 5.48
C ALA A 32 7.46 2.57 5.68
N ARG A 33 7.82 1.28 5.55
CA ARG A 33 9.21 0.81 5.65
C ARG A 33 10.12 1.47 4.62
N MET A 34 9.68 1.54 3.36
CA MET A 34 10.44 2.21 2.28
C MET A 34 10.63 3.70 2.60
N HIS A 35 9.55 4.40 2.96
CA HIS A 35 9.58 5.84 3.23
C HIS A 35 10.38 6.19 4.50
N LEU A 36 10.34 5.36 5.55
CA LEU A 36 11.18 5.52 6.76
C LEU A 36 12.67 5.36 6.42
N GLY A 37 12.99 4.50 5.45
CA GLY A 37 14.31 4.44 4.82
C GLY A 37 14.68 5.68 3.98
N ARG A 38 13.79 6.67 3.90
CA ARG A 38 13.86 7.88 3.06
C ARG A 38 13.85 7.59 1.57
N TRP A 39 13.41 6.41 1.15
CA TRP A 39 13.27 6.07 -0.25
C TRP A 39 11.89 6.51 -0.74
N GLN A 40 11.91 7.29 -1.83
CA GLN A 40 10.74 7.66 -2.61
C GLN A 40 10.74 6.83 -3.89
N HIS A 41 9.66 6.16 -4.21
CA HIS A 41 9.44 5.43 -5.45
C HIS A 41 9.30 6.37 -6.65
N SER A 42 8.67 7.54 -6.47
CA SER A 42 8.48 8.61 -7.47
C SER A 42 7.47 8.34 -8.59
N CYS A 43 7.05 7.08 -8.74
CA CYS A 43 6.04 6.63 -9.70
C CYS A 43 5.13 5.60 -9.02
N LEU A 44 4.73 5.84 -7.77
CA LEU A 44 3.95 4.87 -6.99
C LEU A 44 2.51 4.82 -7.48
N TYR A 45 2.26 4.03 -8.52
CA TYR A 45 0.94 3.72 -9.02
C TYR A 45 0.52 2.35 -8.50
N ILE A 46 -0.77 2.14 -8.33
CA ILE A 46 -1.31 0.90 -7.76
C ILE A 46 -0.90 -0.36 -8.53
N LYS A 47 -0.72 -0.24 -9.86
CA LYS A 47 -0.22 -1.33 -10.73
C LYS A 47 1.20 -1.79 -10.39
N HIS A 48 1.96 -1.02 -9.61
CA HIS A 48 3.30 -1.39 -9.12
C HIS A 48 3.26 -2.07 -7.75
N VAL A 49 2.08 -2.19 -7.14
CA VAL A 49 1.87 -2.91 -5.87
C VAL A 49 1.39 -4.32 -6.18
N PHE A 50 2.21 -5.29 -5.82
CA PHE A 50 1.95 -6.71 -6.06
C PHE A 50 1.64 -7.42 -4.75
N VAL A 51 0.67 -8.32 -4.81
CA VAL A 51 0.29 -9.19 -3.70
C VAL A 51 0.58 -10.63 -4.07
N ARG A 52 1.14 -11.39 -3.12
CA ARG A 52 1.24 -12.84 -3.18
C ARG A 52 0.44 -13.41 -2.03
N VAL A 53 -0.54 -14.26 -2.35
CA VAL A 53 -1.32 -14.98 -1.35
C VAL A 53 -0.83 -16.43 -1.31
N THR A 54 -0.61 -16.97 -0.11
CA THR A 54 -0.20 -18.36 0.10
C THR A 54 -1.06 -19.02 1.17
N GLY A 55 -1.38 -20.29 0.97
CA GLY A 55 -2.33 -21.02 1.82
C GLY A 55 -3.78 -20.64 1.57
N ASP A 56 -4.68 -21.29 2.32
CA ASP A 56 -6.13 -21.17 2.16
C ASP A 56 -6.82 -20.93 3.52
N GLY A 57 -8.06 -20.44 3.47
CA GLY A 57 -8.88 -20.23 4.65
C GLY A 57 -8.30 -19.20 5.64
N PRO A 58 -8.58 -19.34 6.96
CA PRO A 58 -8.16 -18.37 7.98
C PRO A 58 -6.65 -18.18 8.11
N ASP A 59 -5.87 -19.19 7.70
CA ASP A 59 -4.41 -19.24 7.79
C ASP A 59 -3.71 -18.71 6.54
N ALA A 60 -4.46 -18.28 5.52
CA ALA A 60 -3.91 -17.66 4.33
C ALA A 60 -3.05 -16.44 4.72
N LYS A 61 -1.89 -16.33 4.07
CA LYS A 61 -0.93 -15.25 4.26
C LYS A 61 -0.86 -14.38 3.02
N VAL A 62 -0.59 -13.09 3.22
CA VAL A 62 -0.36 -12.13 2.16
C VAL A 62 1.00 -11.50 2.32
N GLU A 63 1.72 -11.40 1.22
CA GLU A 63 2.98 -10.67 1.12
C GLU A 63 2.82 -9.59 0.04
N VAL A 64 3.44 -8.44 0.28
CA VAL A 64 3.40 -7.30 -0.62
C VAL A 64 4.80 -6.98 -1.12
N ALA A 65 4.91 -6.72 -2.42
CA ALA A 65 6.12 -6.22 -3.07
C ALA A 65 5.81 -4.98 -3.90
N LEU A 66 6.78 -4.07 -3.99
CA LEU A 66 6.75 -2.92 -4.88
C LEU A 66 7.66 -3.22 -6.07
N LEU A 67 7.16 -3.02 -7.29
CA LEU A 67 7.95 -3.10 -8.51
C LEU A 67 8.26 -1.71 -9.06
N ASP A 68 9.08 -1.66 -10.12
CA ASP A 68 9.43 -0.44 -10.85
C ASP A 68 10.10 0.65 -9.99
N LEU A 69 11.26 0.31 -9.44
CA LEU A 69 12.07 1.23 -8.66
C LEU A 69 13.02 2.06 -9.53
N GLU A 70 12.86 2.10 -10.85
CA GLU A 70 13.78 2.77 -11.78
C GLU A 70 13.86 4.29 -11.51
N LYS A 71 12.75 4.90 -11.08
CA LYS A 71 12.66 6.32 -10.70
C LYS A 71 12.87 6.53 -9.19
N GLY A 72 13.18 5.45 -8.47
CA GLY A 72 13.39 5.44 -7.04
C GLY A 72 14.57 6.35 -6.66
N ARG A 73 14.38 7.19 -5.64
CA ARG A 73 15.43 8.07 -5.13
C ARG A 73 15.31 8.29 -3.64
N ARG A 74 16.45 8.54 -3.00
CA ARG A 74 16.49 8.90 -1.58
C ARG A 74 16.15 10.38 -1.39
N ARG A 75 15.41 10.71 -0.34
CA ARG A 75 15.05 12.07 0.07
C ARG A 75 15.79 12.46 1.36
N LEU A 76 15.76 13.75 1.69
CA LEU A 76 16.36 14.26 2.93
C LEU A 76 15.60 13.73 4.18
N THR A 77 14.27 13.72 4.11
CA THR A 77 13.37 13.32 5.20
C THR A 77 12.43 12.20 4.76
N ALA A 78 11.96 11.41 5.72
CA ALA A 78 10.97 10.35 5.48
C ALA A 78 9.63 10.93 5.03
N GLN A 79 9.18 12.04 5.65
CA GLN A 79 7.97 12.74 5.22
C GLN A 79 8.05 13.21 3.77
N GLY A 80 9.22 13.70 3.34
CA GLY A 80 9.43 14.14 1.96
C GLY A 80 9.35 12.99 0.95
N ALA A 81 9.80 11.79 1.33
CA ALA A 81 9.62 10.59 0.50
C ALA A 81 8.15 10.17 0.44
N ALA A 82 7.50 10.08 1.59
CA ALA A 82 6.13 9.59 1.68
C ALA A 82 5.10 10.49 0.99
N GLN A 83 5.23 11.82 1.12
CA GLN A 83 4.18 12.73 0.69
C GLN A 83 3.91 12.66 -0.83
N HIS A 84 4.96 12.54 -1.64
CA HIS A 84 4.83 12.44 -3.09
C HIS A 84 4.16 11.11 -3.48
N ASP A 85 4.68 10.02 -2.97
CA ASP A 85 4.25 8.67 -3.31
C ASP A 85 2.81 8.39 -2.86
N MET A 86 2.46 8.74 -1.63
CA MET A 86 1.10 8.50 -1.11
C MET A 86 0.04 9.31 -1.85
N LYS A 87 0.36 10.53 -2.30
CA LYS A 87 -0.54 11.34 -3.14
C LYS A 87 -0.70 10.73 -4.54
N GLN A 88 0.38 10.19 -5.12
CA GLN A 88 0.29 9.46 -6.39
C GLN A 88 -0.56 8.20 -6.23
N LEU A 89 -0.34 7.41 -5.18
CA LEU A 89 -1.11 6.20 -4.92
C LEU A 89 -2.60 6.51 -4.79
N ARG A 90 -2.98 7.59 -4.08
CA ARG A 90 -4.39 8.01 -3.99
C ARG A 90 -4.98 8.33 -5.35
N ARG A 91 -4.26 9.09 -6.17
CA ARG A 91 -4.74 9.52 -7.49
C ARG A 91 -4.88 8.36 -8.48
N HIS A 92 -4.01 7.36 -8.36
CA HIS A 92 -3.87 6.27 -9.32
C HIS A 92 -4.34 4.92 -8.78
N SER A 93 -5.16 4.88 -7.72
CA SER A 93 -5.78 3.65 -7.23
C SER A 93 -7.29 3.72 -7.33
N SER A 94 -7.93 2.58 -7.60
CA SER A 94 -9.38 2.41 -7.51
C SER A 94 -9.90 2.17 -6.08
N PHE A 95 -9.12 2.52 -5.04
CA PHE A 95 -9.56 2.34 -3.67
C PHE A 95 -10.78 3.22 -3.34
N SER A 96 -11.80 2.58 -2.77
CA SER A 96 -12.93 3.28 -2.18
C SER A 96 -12.48 4.21 -1.05
N ALA A 97 -13.34 5.15 -0.64
CA ALA A 97 -13.03 6.03 0.48
C ALA A 97 -12.73 5.24 1.77
N ALA A 98 -13.49 4.18 2.03
CA ALA A 98 -13.31 3.32 3.20
C ALA A 98 -11.97 2.56 3.15
N ASP A 99 -11.62 1.99 1.99
CA ASP A 99 -10.36 1.25 1.83
C ASP A 99 -9.15 2.19 1.97
N TRP A 100 -9.26 3.39 1.39
CA TRP A 100 -8.25 4.43 1.54
C TRP A 100 -8.07 4.84 3.00
N GLN A 101 -9.16 5.07 3.74
CA GLN A 101 -9.09 5.44 5.15
C GLN A 101 -8.45 4.35 6.00
N LYS A 102 -8.78 3.06 5.77
CA LYS A 102 -8.14 1.92 6.45
C LYS A 102 -6.65 1.84 6.13
N LEU A 103 -6.27 1.98 4.86
CA LEU A 103 -4.87 1.99 4.43
C LEU A 103 -4.10 3.12 5.11
N ILE A 104 -4.66 4.33 5.14
CA ILE A 104 -4.04 5.49 5.80
C ILE A 104 -3.90 5.27 7.30
N TYR A 105 -4.92 4.71 7.96
CA TYR A 105 -4.83 4.36 9.37
C TYR A 105 -3.65 3.42 9.67
N PHE A 106 -3.54 2.30 8.94
CA PHE A 106 -2.42 1.37 9.11
C PHE A 106 -1.08 2.01 8.74
N TYR A 107 -1.06 2.84 7.70
CA TYR A 107 0.14 3.51 7.24
C TYR A 107 0.65 4.48 8.30
N GLN A 108 -0.22 5.32 8.87
CA GLN A 108 0.15 6.29 9.90
C GLN A 108 0.65 5.59 11.17
N ALA A 109 0.00 4.47 11.56
CA ALA A 109 0.46 3.66 12.67
C ALA A 109 1.87 3.08 12.45
N ALA A 110 2.17 2.60 11.23
CA ALA A 110 3.49 2.07 10.89
C ALA A 110 4.55 3.17 10.67
N PHE A 111 4.16 4.32 10.14
CA PHE A 111 5.05 5.44 9.81
C PHE A 111 5.36 6.32 11.03
N GLY A 112 4.49 6.33 12.03
CA GLY A 112 4.65 7.10 13.28
C GLY A 112 4.25 8.57 13.18
N SER A 113 3.67 9.02 12.05
CA SER A 113 3.13 10.38 11.92
C SER A 113 2.04 10.46 10.86
N SER A 114 1.14 11.44 10.98
CA SER A 114 0.22 11.77 9.90
C SER A 114 0.94 12.44 8.72
N ILE A 115 0.37 12.31 7.52
CA ILE A 115 0.84 13.02 6.33
C ILE A 115 -0.26 13.98 5.89
N LYS A 116 0.09 15.26 5.85
CA LYS A 116 -0.84 16.33 5.43
C LYS A 116 -1.38 16.08 4.01
N GLY A 117 -2.70 16.15 3.89
CA GLY A 117 -3.42 16.04 2.62
C GLY A 117 -3.71 14.62 2.16
N LEU A 118 -3.63 13.62 3.06
CA LEU A 118 -4.11 12.26 2.80
C LEU A 118 -5.47 11.96 3.46
N GLU A 119 -5.85 12.76 4.45
CA GLU A 119 -7.14 12.71 5.12
C GLU A 119 -8.16 13.42 4.22
N SER A 120 -9.24 12.72 3.86
CA SER A 120 -10.40 13.25 3.13
C SER A 120 -11.55 13.37 4.10
#